data_AF-A0A956AVP8-F1
#
_entry.id   AF-A0A956AVP8-F1
#
_cell.length_a   1.000
_cell.length_b   1.000
_cell.length_c   1.000
_cell.angle_alpha   90.00
_cell.angle_beta   90.00
_cell.angle_gamma   90.00
#
_symmetry.space_group_name_H-M   'P 1'
#
loop_
_entity.id
_entity.type
_entity.pdbx_description
1 polymer ?
#
loop_
_entity_poly.entity_id
_entity_poly.type
_entity_poly.pdbx_seq_one_letter_code
_entity_poly.pdbx_strand_id
1 'polypeptide(L)'
;MTLAQAPAPAGGSLRRHPVLADLFRAAEARHLTAEELETYARALPEHAARAAAAAEVARHEGDVVGATVTDIFALFPFEETYEFGHAKCTRDVRYVSAYATLAMLMRDGAWYDEKLLQWMRTIVQAFRFPERRRSRPVLFARRDSDEKPRTPGLDAIRTTYTRLRDGYEKALSADAFVLMRPYLQQTIDVLGREG
;
A
#
# COMPACT_ATOMS: atom_id res chain seq x y z
N MET A 1 -12.63 -24.54 -6.58
CA MET A 1 -12.23 -23.38 -5.75
C MET A 1 -11.56 -22.38 -6.68
N THR A 2 -12.35 -21.47 -7.23
CA THR A 2 -11.95 -20.60 -8.35
C THR A 2 -11.41 -19.30 -7.76
N LEU A 3 -10.10 -19.10 -7.81
CA LEU A 3 -9.50 -17.80 -7.50
C LEU A 3 -9.96 -16.81 -8.57
N ALA A 4 -10.80 -15.86 -8.19
CA ALA A 4 -11.18 -14.75 -9.06
C ALA A 4 -9.90 -13.97 -9.42
N GLN A 5 -9.47 -14.10 -10.67
CA GLN A 5 -8.47 -13.21 -11.24
C GLN A 5 -9.06 -11.80 -11.24
N ALA A 6 -8.37 -10.87 -10.58
CA ALA A 6 -8.67 -9.45 -10.71
C ALA A 6 -8.62 -9.08 -12.20
N PRO A 7 -9.61 -8.36 -12.74
CA PRO A 7 -9.62 -8.00 -14.15
C PRO A 7 -8.38 -7.14 -14.46
N ALA A 8 -7.57 -7.60 -15.43
CA ALA A 8 -6.52 -6.76 -16.00
C ALA A 8 -7.19 -5.54 -16.66
N PRO A 9 -6.81 -4.30 -16.32
CA PRO A 9 -7.43 -3.12 -16.90
C PRO A 9 -7.13 -3.07 -18.40
N ALA A 10 -8.18 -2.95 -19.22
CA ALA A 10 -8.11 -2.86 -20.67
C ALA A 10 -7.17 -1.72 -21.13
N GLY A 11 -5.97 -2.08 -21.60
CA GLY A 11 -4.90 -1.19 -22.06
C GLY A 11 -3.58 -1.55 -21.40
N GLY A 12 -2.59 -1.91 -22.23
CA GLY A 12 -1.33 -2.52 -21.79
C GLY A 12 -0.49 -1.65 -20.84
N SER A 13 0.49 -2.30 -20.22
CA SER A 13 1.47 -1.64 -19.36
C SER A 13 2.24 -0.54 -20.11
N LEU A 14 2.37 0.62 -19.48
CA LEU A 14 3.15 1.77 -19.94
C LEU A 14 4.61 1.71 -19.48
N ARG A 15 5.02 0.67 -18.75
CA ARG A 15 6.38 0.51 -18.20
C ARG A 15 7.49 0.67 -19.25
N ARG A 16 7.22 0.24 -20.49
CA ARG A 16 8.17 0.29 -21.61
C ARG A 16 7.92 1.45 -22.57
N HIS A 17 7.14 2.45 -22.16
CA HIS A 17 6.86 3.61 -22.98
C HIS A 17 8.17 4.35 -23.32
N PRO A 18 8.44 4.69 -24.60
CA PRO A 18 9.76 5.17 -25.05
C PRO A 18 10.21 6.45 -24.36
N VAL A 19 9.28 7.29 -23.90
CA VAL A 19 9.58 8.54 -23.18
C VAL A 19 9.61 8.36 -21.66
N LEU A 20 8.87 7.39 -21.11
CA LEU A 20 8.61 7.33 -19.67
C LEU A 20 9.34 6.19 -18.96
N ALA A 21 9.89 5.22 -19.71
CA ALA A 21 10.54 4.05 -19.13
C ALA A 21 11.70 4.41 -18.19
N ASP A 22 12.54 5.38 -18.58
CA ASP A 22 13.67 5.81 -17.75
C ASP A 22 13.21 6.61 -16.53
N LEU A 23 12.15 7.41 -16.70
CA LEU A 23 11.51 8.14 -15.61
C LEU A 23 10.96 7.17 -14.55
N PHE A 24 10.22 6.12 -14.97
CA PHE A 24 9.73 5.10 -14.04
C PHE A 24 10.87 4.38 -13.33
N ARG A 25 11.96 4.05 -14.03
CA ARG A 25 13.13 3.40 -13.41
C ARG A 25 13.80 4.32 -12.38
N ALA A 26 13.92 5.61 -12.67
CA ALA A 26 14.54 6.59 -11.79
C ALA A 26 13.68 6.96 -10.56
N ALA A 27 12.36 6.71 -10.64
CA ALA A 27 11.41 6.94 -9.57
C ALA A 27 11.16 5.72 -8.67
N GLU A 28 11.84 4.59 -8.89
CA GLU A 28 11.73 3.45 -7.98
C GLU A 28 12.05 3.89 -6.53
N ALA A 29 11.18 3.50 -5.58
CA ALA A 29 11.23 3.88 -4.17
C ALA A 29 10.94 5.36 -3.81
N ARG A 30 10.42 6.17 -4.75
CA ARG A 30 9.95 7.55 -4.46
C ARG A 30 8.74 7.93 -5.32
N HIS A 31 8.12 9.06 -5.03
CA HIS A 31 7.16 9.67 -5.94
C HIS A 31 7.88 10.40 -7.08
N LEU A 32 7.20 10.53 -8.21
CA LEU A 32 7.61 11.45 -9.27
C LEU A 32 7.55 12.89 -8.74
N THR A 33 8.51 13.70 -9.17
CA THR A 33 8.52 15.15 -8.98
C THR A 33 7.47 15.83 -9.85
N ALA A 34 7.19 17.11 -9.60
CA ALA A 34 6.26 17.89 -10.42
C ALA A 34 6.69 17.93 -11.90
N GLU A 35 7.98 18.14 -12.18
CA GLU A 35 8.54 18.17 -13.54
C GLU A 35 8.42 16.82 -14.26
N GLU A 36 8.62 15.72 -13.53
CA GLU A 36 8.42 14.36 -14.06
C GLU A 36 6.94 14.08 -14.35
N LEU A 37 6.02 14.57 -13.52
CA LEU A 37 4.57 14.45 -13.74
C LEU A 37 4.08 15.31 -14.92
N GLU A 38 4.67 16.49 -15.13
CA GLU A 38 4.43 17.30 -16.33
C GLU A 38 4.91 16.57 -17.59
N THR A 39 6.09 15.95 -17.53
CA THR A 39 6.63 15.12 -18.62
C THR A 39 5.70 13.94 -18.92
N TYR A 40 5.20 13.27 -17.88
CA TYR A 40 4.19 12.21 -18.01
C TYR A 40 2.93 12.72 -18.71
N ALA A 41 2.35 13.84 -18.24
CA ALA A 41 1.12 14.39 -18.78
C ALA A 41 1.26 14.87 -20.24
N ARG A 42 2.44 15.36 -20.63
CA ARG A 42 2.74 15.73 -22.02
C ARG A 42 2.86 14.51 -22.94
N ALA A 43 3.49 13.44 -22.45
CA ALA A 43 3.67 12.21 -23.21
C ALA A 43 2.35 11.43 -23.37
N LEU A 44 1.46 11.50 -22.38
CA LEU A 44 0.17 10.79 -22.35
C LEU A 44 -0.97 11.72 -21.89
N PRO A 45 -1.41 12.69 -22.72
CA PRO A 45 -2.47 13.64 -22.35
C PRO A 45 -3.79 12.97 -21.95
N GLU A 46 -4.13 11.83 -22.57
CA GLU A 46 -5.28 11.00 -22.26
C GLU A 46 -5.21 10.34 -20.86
N HIS A 47 -4.05 10.41 -20.22
CA HIS A 47 -3.80 9.89 -18.88
C HIS A 47 -3.42 10.97 -17.87
N ALA A 48 -3.67 12.25 -18.17
CA ALA A 48 -3.37 13.38 -17.29
C ALA A 48 -3.99 13.25 -15.88
N ALA A 49 -5.17 12.62 -15.76
CA ALA A 49 -5.81 12.36 -14.47
C ALA A 49 -4.94 11.49 -13.53
N ARG A 50 -4.11 10.57 -14.07
CA ARG A 50 -3.19 9.76 -13.27
C ARG A 50 -2.02 10.57 -12.74
N ALA A 51 -1.51 11.53 -13.53
CA ALA A 51 -0.49 12.46 -13.05
C ALA A 51 -1.03 13.37 -11.93
N ALA A 52 -2.26 13.89 -12.09
CA ALA A 52 -2.92 14.66 -11.05
C ALA A 52 -3.13 13.84 -9.75
N ALA A 53 -3.58 12.59 -9.88
CA ALA A 53 -3.72 11.68 -8.74
C ALA A 53 -2.39 11.39 -8.05
N ALA A 54 -1.30 11.18 -8.80
CA ALA A 54 0.03 10.94 -8.25
C ALA A 54 0.56 12.18 -7.49
N ALA A 55 0.33 13.39 -8.01
CA ALA A 55 0.65 14.63 -7.29
C ALA A 55 -0.12 14.75 -5.98
N GLU A 56 -1.40 14.36 -5.97
CA GLU A 56 -2.24 14.37 -4.77
C GLU A 56 -1.76 13.36 -3.72
N VAL A 57 -1.42 12.14 -4.14
CA VAL A 57 -0.82 11.13 -3.26
C VAL A 57 0.47 11.65 -2.64
N ALA A 58 1.38 12.19 -3.44
CA ALA A 58 2.66 12.72 -2.94
C ALA A 58 2.48 13.83 -1.89
N ARG A 59 1.45 14.68 -2.06
CA ARG A 59 1.11 15.75 -1.12
C ARG A 59 0.63 15.23 0.24
N HIS A 60 -0.15 14.16 0.24
CA HIS A 60 -0.79 13.61 1.45
C HIS A 60 -0.05 12.42 2.08
N GLU A 61 0.96 11.86 1.41
CA GLU A 61 1.67 10.67 1.89
C GLU A 61 2.17 10.83 3.32
N GLY A 62 2.84 11.95 3.63
CA GLY A 62 3.45 12.16 4.94
C GLY A 62 2.43 12.01 6.09
N ASP A 63 1.27 12.65 5.94
CA ASP A 63 0.20 12.62 6.94
C ASP A 63 -0.46 11.24 7.03
N VAL A 64 -0.79 10.65 5.87
CA VAL A 64 -1.46 9.35 5.80
C VAL A 64 -0.57 8.24 6.37
N VAL A 65 0.72 8.22 5.99
CA VAL A 65 1.68 7.24 6.49
C VAL A 65 1.96 7.46 7.97
N GLY A 66 2.16 8.71 8.41
CA GLY A 66 2.39 9.04 9.81
C GLY A 66 1.25 8.58 10.72
N ALA A 67 0.01 8.87 10.33
CA ALA A 67 -1.18 8.41 11.04
C ALA A 67 -1.29 6.87 11.05
N THR A 68 -1.04 6.23 9.90
CA THR A 68 -1.07 4.76 9.78
C THR A 68 -0.07 4.10 10.74
N VAL A 69 1.17 4.57 10.77
CA VAL A 69 2.21 3.98 11.62
C VAL A 69 1.89 4.21 13.10
N THR A 70 1.45 5.43 13.46
CA THR A 70 1.04 5.77 14.83
C THR A 70 -0.06 4.83 15.32
N ASP A 71 -1.11 4.65 14.52
CA ASP A 71 -2.24 3.78 14.85
C ASP A 71 -1.81 2.32 15.04
N ILE A 72 -0.93 1.82 14.18
CA ILE A 72 -0.49 0.43 14.22
C ILE A 72 0.40 0.17 15.44
N PHE A 73 1.27 1.11 15.80
CA PHE A 73 2.11 0.99 17.00
C PHE A 73 1.30 1.10 18.30
N ALA A 74 0.15 1.80 18.28
CA ALA A 74 -0.80 1.78 19.39
C ALA A 74 -1.52 0.42 19.53
N LEU A 75 -1.80 -0.26 18.41
CA LEU A 75 -2.50 -1.55 18.39
C LEU A 75 -1.59 -2.74 18.65
N PHE A 76 -0.34 -2.65 18.20
CA PHE A 76 0.62 -3.76 18.20
C PHE A 76 1.94 -3.26 18.81
N PRO A 77 2.42 -3.88 19.90
CA PRO A 77 3.59 -3.42 20.65
C PRO A 77 4.91 -3.77 19.94
N PHE A 78 5.14 -3.23 18.74
CA PHE A 78 6.32 -3.53 17.94
C PHE A 78 7.63 -3.11 18.61
N GLU A 79 7.61 -2.03 19.38
CA GLU A 79 8.80 -1.48 20.05
C GLU A 79 9.34 -2.39 21.15
N GLU A 80 8.51 -3.29 21.69
CA GLU A 80 8.94 -4.29 22.68
C GLU A 80 9.76 -5.42 22.03
N THR A 81 9.63 -5.60 20.71
CA THR A 81 10.23 -6.73 19.96
C THR A 81 11.30 -6.29 18.97
N TYR A 82 11.21 -5.07 18.43
CA TYR A 82 12.05 -4.63 17.31
C TYR A 82 12.67 -3.25 17.52
N GLU A 83 14.00 -3.21 17.56
CA GLU A 83 14.78 -1.98 17.52
C GLU A 83 14.56 -1.23 16.19
N PHE A 84 14.31 0.07 16.28
CA PHE A 84 13.96 0.95 15.16
C PHE A 84 12.67 0.53 14.42
N GLY A 85 11.76 -0.18 15.11
CA GLY A 85 10.50 -0.64 14.52
C GLY A 85 9.73 0.49 13.82
N HIS A 86 9.62 1.65 14.47
CA HIS A 86 8.89 2.79 13.91
C HIS A 86 9.50 3.28 12.60
N ALA A 87 10.81 3.56 12.57
CA ALA A 87 11.50 4.04 11.37
C ALA A 87 11.43 3.04 10.20
N LYS A 88 11.58 1.73 10.49
CA LYS A 88 11.45 0.66 9.49
C LYS A 88 10.03 0.57 8.96
N CYS A 89 9.03 0.56 9.83
CA CYS A 89 7.62 0.52 9.44
C CYS A 89 7.25 1.74 8.59
N THR A 90 7.65 2.95 9.00
CA THR A 90 7.45 4.16 8.19
C THR A 90 8.05 4.01 6.79
N ARG A 91 9.32 3.61 6.69
CA ARG A 91 9.98 3.40 5.39
C ARG A 91 9.22 2.40 4.52
N ASP A 92 8.86 1.26 5.09
CA ASP A 92 8.23 0.15 4.36
C ASP A 92 6.82 0.56 3.86
N VAL A 93 6.04 1.28 4.67
CA VAL A 93 4.74 1.83 4.27
C VAL A 93 4.89 2.90 3.17
N ARG A 94 5.93 3.74 3.22
CA ARG A 94 6.24 4.70 2.14
C ARG A 94 6.61 4.00 0.84
N TYR A 95 7.36 2.89 0.91
CA TYR A 95 7.64 2.10 -0.29
C TYR A 95 6.36 1.54 -0.91
N VAL A 96 5.46 0.97 -0.10
CA VAL A 96 4.15 0.52 -0.61
C VAL A 96 3.41 1.66 -1.30
N SER A 97 3.34 2.83 -0.68
CA SER A 97 2.73 4.03 -1.25
C SER A 97 3.35 4.41 -2.60
N ALA A 98 4.66 4.62 -2.65
CA ALA A 98 5.39 5.01 -3.87
C ALA A 98 5.27 3.98 -5.00
N TYR A 99 5.46 2.69 -4.71
CA TYR A 99 5.36 1.64 -5.73
C TYR A 99 3.92 1.45 -6.21
N ALA A 100 2.91 1.56 -5.34
CA ALA A 100 1.52 1.52 -5.75
C ALA A 100 1.17 2.72 -6.68
N THR A 101 1.68 3.92 -6.39
CA THR A 101 1.52 5.09 -7.26
C THR A 101 2.23 4.90 -8.61
N LEU A 102 3.44 4.33 -8.61
CA LEU A 102 4.15 4.05 -9.85
C LEU A 102 3.42 3.00 -10.69
N ALA A 103 2.90 1.94 -10.06
CA ALA A 103 2.08 0.94 -10.71
C ALA A 103 0.78 1.52 -11.30
N MET A 104 0.16 2.49 -10.61
CA MET A 104 -0.97 3.26 -11.12
C MET A 104 -0.59 4.06 -12.37
N LEU A 105 0.53 4.77 -12.35
CA LEU A 105 1.01 5.51 -13.53
C LEU A 105 1.35 4.57 -14.69
N MET A 106 1.98 3.43 -14.41
CA MET A 106 2.35 2.44 -15.43
C MET A 106 1.17 1.57 -15.89
N ARG A 107 0.04 1.60 -15.19
CA ARG A 107 -1.07 0.66 -15.38
C ARG A 107 -0.64 -0.81 -15.27
N ASP A 108 0.30 -1.09 -14.38
CA ASP A 108 1.01 -2.37 -14.34
C ASP A 108 1.01 -2.96 -12.91
N GLY A 109 -0.10 -3.63 -12.57
CA GLY A 109 -0.20 -4.33 -11.29
C GLY A 109 0.70 -5.56 -11.21
N ALA A 110 1.04 -6.19 -12.35
CA ALA A 110 1.95 -7.34 -12.37
C ALA A 110 3.38 -6.91 -12.00
N TRP A 111 3.85 -5.79 -12.56
CA TRP A 111 5.11 -5.19 -12.15
C TRP A 111 5.15 -4.90 -10.65
N TYR A 112 4.04 -4.39 -10.08
CA TYR A 112 4.00 -4.09 -8.65
C TYR A 112 4.15 -5.34 -7.78
N ASP A 113 3.48 -6.42 -8.19
CA ASP A 113 3.57 -7.71 -7.53
C ASP A 113 5.00 -8.26 -7.55
N GLU A 114 5.59 -8.32 -8.75
CA GLU A 114 6.95 -8.84 -8.97
C GLU A 114 8.02 -7.98 -8.30
N LYS A 115 7.88 -6.64 -8.33
CA LYS A 115 8.91 -5.74 -7.83
C LYS A 115 8.92 -5.58 -6.32
N LEU A 116 7.76 -5.46 -5.70
CA LEU A 116 7.68 -5.18 -4.26
C LEU A 116 6.93 -6.26 -3.51
N LEU A 117 5.70 -6.60 -3.90
CA LEU A 117 4.81 -7.34 -3.01
C LEU A 117 5.28 -8.78 -2.75
N GLN A 118 5.82 -9.47 -3.75
CA GLN A 118 6.36 -10.82 -3.57
C GLN A 118 7.55 -10.84 -2.61
N TRP A 119 8.50 -9.92 -2.79
CA TRP A 119 9.66 -9.77 -1.90
C TRP A 119 9.24 -9.33 -0.49
N MET A 120 8.32 -8.39 -0.39
CA MET A 120 7.83 -7.91 0.89
C MET A 120 7.09 -9.03 1.63
N ARG A 121 6.32 -9.84 0.92
CA ARG A 121 5.64 -11.02 1.50
C ARG A 121 6.63 -11.99 2.12
N THR A 122 7.74 -12.33 1.44
CA THR A 122 8.72 -13.28 2.00
C THR A 122 9.38 -12.74 3.26
N ILE A 123 9.72 -11.45 3.27
CA ILE A 123 10.31 -10.79 4.44
C ILE A 123 9.31 -10.77 5.59
N VAL A 124 8.10 -10.30 5.34
CA VAL A 124 7.07 -10.15 6.34
C VAL A 124 6.67 -11.52 6.92
N GLN A 125 6.61 -12.57 6.12
CA GLN A 125 6.37 -13.94 6.61
C GLN A 125 7.50 -14.49 7.49
N ALA A 126 8.73 -13.97 7.35
CA ALA A 126 9.86 -14.37 8.19
C ALA A 126 9.85 -13.67 9.58
N PHE A 127 9.08 -12.59 9.75
CA PHE A 127 9.01 -11.85 11.00
C PHE A 127 7.95 -12.39 11.96
N ARG A 128 8.23 -12.33 13.27
CA ARG A 128 7.25 -12.61 14.33
C ARG A 128 6.60 -11.30 14.78
N PHE A 129 5.39 -11.05 14.32
CA PHE A 129 4.66 -9.86 14.74
C PHE A 129 4.08 -10.07 16.14
N PRO A 130 4.03 -9.02 16.98
CA PRO A 130 3.41 -9.11 18.28
C PRO A 130 1.88 -9.25 18.14
N GLU A 131 1.25 -9.85 19.15
CA GLU A 131 -0.21 -9.91 19.20
C GLU A 131 -0.81 -8.51 19.40
N ARG A 132 -2.02 -8.34 18.87
CA ARG A 132 -2.80 -7.12 19.07
C ARG A 132 -3.07 -6.91 20.56
N ARG A 133 -2.83 -5.70 21.07
CA ARG A 133 -3.22 -5.33 22.44
C ARG A 133 -4.73 -5.51 22.59
N ARG A 134 -5.14 -6.46 23.44
CA ARG A 134 -6.55 -6.64 23.81
C ARG A 134 -6.99 -5.44 24.64
N SER A 135 -8.04 -4.74 24.22
CA SER A 135 -8.71 -3.78 25.08
C SER A 135 -9.22 -4.49 26.34
N ARG A 136 -9.12 -3.83 27.51
CA ARG A 136 -9.62 -4.39 28.77
C ARG A 136 -11.09 -4.81 28.57
N PRO A 137 -11.48 -6.03 29.00
CA PRO A 137 -12.85 -6.48 28.84
C PRO A 137 -13.77 -5.57 29.65
N VAL A 138 -14.70 -4.90 28.97
CA VAL A 138 -15.84 -4.29 29.62
C VAL A 138 -16.73 -5.43 30.11
N LEU A 139 -17.12 -5.41 31.39
CA LEU A 139 -17.79 -6.50 32.11
C LEU A 139 -19.10 -7.05 31.49
N PHE A 140 -19.57 -6.49 30.37
CA PHE A 140 -20.82 -6.86 29.70
C PHE A 140 -20.70 -7.15 28.19
N ALA A 141 -19.49 -7.27 27.64
CA ALA A 141 -19.33 -7.63 26.24
C ALA A 141 -19.57 -9.14 26.03
N ARG A 142 -20.68 -9.47 25.35
CA ARG A 142 -20.98 -10.82 24.85
C ARG A 142 -19.81 -11.29 23.99
N ARG A 143 -19.12 -12.35 24.41
CA ARG A 143 -18.04 -12.98 23.63
C ARG A 143 -18.69 -13.71 22.45
N ASP A 144 -18.63 -13.12 21.26
CA ASP A 144 -18.77 -13.89 20.03
C ASP A 144 -17.49 -14.71 19.86
N SER A 145 -17.57 -15.96 20.30
CA SER A 145 -16.44 -16.89 20.39
C SER A 145 -16.27 -17.72 19.11
N ASP A 146 -16.29 -17.07 17.94
CA ASP A 146 -16.15 -17.77 16.65
C ASP A 146 -15.07 -17.17 15.73
N GLU A 147 -14.22 -16.29 16.27
CA GLU A 147 -13.05 -15.82 15.53
C GLU A 147 -11.95 -16.89 15.59
N LYS A 148 -11.76 -17.61 14.47
CA LYS A 148 -10.61 -18.49 14.29
C LYS A 148 -9.32 -17.75 14.68
N PRO A 149 -8.36 -18.40 15.37
CA PRO A 149 -7.09 -17.77 15.69
C PRO A 149 -6.44 -17.32 14.38
N ARG A 150 -6.40 -16.00 14.15
CA ARG A 150 -5.65 -15.44 13.03
C ARG A 150 -4.17 -15.59 13.34
N THR A 151 -3.38 -15.97 12.35
CA THR A 151 -1.92 -15.95 12.48
C THR A 151 -1.49 -14.54 12.93
N PRO A 152 -0.87 -14.36 14.11
CA PRO A 152 -0.63 -13.04 14.72
C PRO A 152 0.10 -12.03 13.81
N GLY A 153 0.90 -12.51 12.85
CA GLY A 153 1.48 -11.75 11.73
C GLY A 153 0.48 -11.09 10.80
N LEU A 154 -0.42 -11.89 10.26
CA LEU A 154 -1.31 -11.47 9.17
C LEU A 154 -2.29 -10.39 9.60
N ASP A 155 -2.70 -10.39 10.87
CA ASP A 155 -3.60 -9.37 11.38
C ASP A 155 -2.94 -7.98 11.41
N ALA A 156 -1.68 -7.88 11.85
CA ALA A 156 -0.94 -6.62 11.88
C ALA A 156 -0.71 -6.06 10.47
N ILE A 157 -0.29 -6.91 9.54
CA ILE A 157 -0.01 -6.55 8.14
C ILE A 157 -1.30 -6.06 7.47
N ARG A 158 -2.37 -6.86 7.58
CA ARG A 158 -3.66 -6.53 6.98
C ARG A 158 -4.21 -5.22 7.55
N THR A 159 -4.16 -5.07 8.88
CA THR A 159 -4.60 -3.84 9.56
C THR A 159 -3.79 -2.64 9.09
N THR A 160 -2.47 -2.78 8.92
CA THR A 160 -1.59 -1.69 8.44
C THR A 160 -2.03 -1.20 7.07
N TYR A 161 -2.16 -2.10 6.10
CA TYR A 161 -2.48 -1.69 4.72
C TYR A 161 -3.95 -1.36 4.50
N THR A 162 -4.87 -1.91 5.31
CA THR A 162 -6.26 -1.41 5.36
C THR A 162 -6.30 0.02 5.87
N ARG A 163 -5.58 0.36 6.95
CA ARG A 163 -5.50 1.75 7.44
C ARG A 163 -4.85 2.69 6.43
N LEU A 164 -3.78 2.26 5.76
CA LEU A 164 -3.15 3.04 4.69
C LEU A 164 -4.17 3.37 3.59
N ARG A 165 -4.93 2.37 3.13
CA ARG A 165 -5.96 2.55 2.11
C ARG A 165 -7.06 3.49 2.57
N ASP A 166 -7.61 3.27 3.76
CA ASP A 166 -8.70 4.10 4.31
C ASP A 166 -8.24 5.53 4.60
N GLY A 167 -6.95 5.71 4.94
CA GLY A 167 -6.32 7.02 5.06
C GLY A 167 -6.28 7.76 3.73
N TYR A 168 -5.88 7.08 2.65
CA TYR A 168 -5.95 7.65 1.31
C TYR A 168 -7.39 7.90 0.82
N GLU A 169 -8.35 7.04 1.17
CA GLU A 169 -9.76 7.27 0.83
C GLU A 169 -10.30 8.58 1.42
N LYS A 170 -9.84 8.94 2.62
CA LYS A 170 -10.23 10.18 3.30
C LYS A 170 -9.45 11.41 2.81
N ALA A 171 -8.20 11.22 2.39
CA ALA A 171 -7.29 12.32 2.06
C ALA A 171 -7.33 12.72 0.59
N LEU A 172 -7.60 11.78 -0.32
CA LEU A 172 -7.61 12.03 -1.76
C LEU A 172 -9.00 12.44 -2.25
N SER A 173 -9.05 13.16 -3.36
CA SER A 173 -10.25 13.30 -4.16
C SER A 173 -10.80 11.94 -4.60
N ALA A 174 -12.12 11.86 -4.82
CA ALA A 174 -12.78 10.62 -5.23
C ALA A 174 -12.18 10.05 -6.53
N ASP A 175 -11.88 10.91 -7.50
CA ASP A 175 -11.29 10.52 -8.78
C ASP A 175 -9.87 9.96 -8.63
N ALA A 176 -9.03 10.60 -7.81
CA ALA A 176 -7.69 10.11 -7.53
C ALA A 176 -7.73 8.79 -6.75
N PHE A 177 -8.61 8.67 -5.75
CA PHE A 177 -8.74 7.44 -4.99
C PHE A 177 -9.24 6.28 -5.86
N VAL A 178 -10.17 6.52 -6.79
CA VAL A 178 -10.63 5.49 -7.74
C VAL A 178 -9.46 4.90 -8.55
N LEU A 179 -8.49 5.73 -8.94
CA LEU A 179 -7.30 5.29 -9.69
C LEU A 179 -6.31 4.51 -8.81
N MET A 180 -6.12 4.95 -7.56
CA MET A 180 -5.15 4.38 -6.63
C MET A 180 -5.64 3.10 -5.92
N ARG A 181 -6.94 3.03 -5.63
CA ARG A 181 -7.60 1.96 -4.84
C ARG A 181 -7.23 0.54 -5.30
N PRO A 182 -7.20 0.19 -6.60
CA PRO A 182 -6.86 -1.17 -7.02
C PRO A 182 -5.47 -1.63 -6.55
N TYR A 183 -4.48 -0.74 -6.53
CA TYR A 183 -3.10 -1.05 -6.15
C TYR A 183 -2.93 -1.14 -4.62
N LEU A 184 -3.66 -0.30 -3.88
CA LEU A 184 -3.73 -0.41 -2.42
C LEU A 184 -4.44 -1.71 -2.01
N GLN A 185 -5.53 -2.08 -2.69
CA GLN A 185 -6.22 -3.34 -2.45
C GLN A 185 -5.34 -4.54 -2.80
N GLN A 186 -4.60 -4.48 -3.91
CA GLN A 186 -3.63 -5.51 -4.28
C GLN A 186 -2.59 -5.74 -3.17
N THR A 187 -2.11 -4.67 -2.52
CA THR A 187 -1.19 -4.77 -1.38
C THR A 187 -1.81 -5.59 -0.24
N ILE A 188 -3.04 -5.25 0.15
CA ILE A 188 -3.79 -5.95 1.21
C ILE A 188 -3.98 -7.43 0.84
N ASP A 189 -4.34 -7.69 -0.42
CA ASP A 189 -4.64 -9.03 -0.89
C ASP A 189 -3.40 -9.90 -0.99
N VAL A 190 -2.24 -9.37 -1.40
CA VAL A 190 -1.01 -10.15 -1.55
C VAL A 190 -0.33 -10.36 -0.20
N LEU A 191 -0.22 -9.31 0.61
CA LEU A 191 0.51 -9.37 1.89
C LEU A 191 -0.34 -9.96 3.03
N GLY A 192 -1.67 -9.92 2.91
CA GLY A 192 -2.61 -10.47 3.90
C GLY A 192 -3.04 -11.92 3.67
N ARG A 193 -2.47 -12.62 2.68
CA ARG A 193 -2.74 -14.04 2.41
C ARG A 193 -1.95 -14.95 3.34
N GLU A 194 -2.59 -16.02 3.80
CA GLU A 194 -1.90 -17.18 4.35
C GLU A 194 -1.07 -17.85 3.25
N GLY A 195 0.17 -18.25 3.59
CA GLY A 195 1.10 -18.92 2.70
C GLY A 195 0.73 -20.38 2.44
#